data_AF-A0A7R9KJW6-F1
#
_entry.id   AF-A0A7R9KJW6-F1
#
_cell.length_a   1.000
_cell.length_b   1.000
_cell.length_c   1.000
_cell.angle_alpha   90.00
_cell.angle_beta   90.00
_cell.angle_gamma   90.00
#
_symmetry.space_group_name_H-M   'P 1'
#
loop_
_entity.id
_entity.type
_entity.pdbx_description
1 polymer ?
#
loop_
_entity_poly.entity_id
_entity_poly.type
_entity_poly.pdbx_seq_one_letter_code
_entity_poly.pdbx_strand_id
1 'polypeptide(L)'
;MVVAVLRYCTSLHCTWFVNSAAHMFGSKPYNPRIEARENLFVSFGAFGEGFHNYHHEFPFDYSTSEMGWRLNITTMFIDVMALIGQAYDRKKVSQKLIDERKRKVISKAF
;
A
#
# COMPACT_ATOMS: atom_id res chain seq x y z
N MET A 1 8.68 11.42 -29.52
CA MET A 1 7.67 10.34 -29.58
C MET A 1 8.02 9.18 -28.65
N VAL A 2 9.21 8.57 -28.77
CA VAL A 2 9.64 7.41 -27.96
C VAL A 2 9.54 7.65 -26.45
N VAL A 3 10.04 8.77 -25.94
CA VAL A 3 9.99 9.10 -24.49
C VAL A 3 8.56 9.15 -23.96
N ALA A 4 7.62 9.72 -24.73
CA ALA A 4 6.23 9.84 -24.31
C ALA A 4 5.53 8.48 -24.26
N VAL A 5 5.73 7.64 -25.29
CA VAL A 5 5.15 6.29 -25.35
C VAL A 5 5.73 5.40 -24.27
N LEU A 6 7.05 5.39 -24.11
CA LEU A 6 7.71 4.59 -23.08
C LEU A 6 7.23 4.97 -21.68
N ARG A 7 7.20 6.28 -21.35
CA ARG A 7 6.68 6.77 -20.07
C ARG A 7 5.26 6.28 -19.84
N TYR A 8 4.38 6.42 -20.83
CA TYR A 8 2.98 6.04 -20.72
C TYR A 8 2.81 4.53 -20.50
N CYS A 9 3.47 3.70 -21.32
CA CYS A 9 3.43 2.25 -21.18
C CYS A 9 3.96 1.79 -19.82
N THR A 10 5.11 2.33 -19.38
CA THR A 10 5.68 1.99 -18.06
C THR A 10 4.73 2.39 -16.94
N SER A 11 4.13 3.58 -16.98
CA SER A 11 3.13 4.01 -15.99
C SER A 11 1.95 3.05 -15.92
N LEU A 12 1.40 2.64 -17.07
CA LEU A 12 0.31 1.67 -17.13
C LEU A 12 0.70 0.32 -16.51
N HIS A 13 1.87 -0.23 -16.87
CA HIS A 13 2.33 -1.50 -16.32
C HIS A 13 2.54 -1.44 -14.80
N CYS A 14 3.14 -0.37 -14.28
CA CYS A 14 3.27 -0.17 -12.83
C CYS A 14 1.91 -0.16 -12.13
N THR A 15 0.91 0.53 -12.68
CA THR A 15 -0.45 0.54 -12.14
C THR A 15 -1.12 -0.83 -12.24
N TRP A 16 -0.99 -1.54 -13.35
CA TRP A 16 -1.61 -2.85 -13.53
C TRP A 16 -0.95 -3.94 -12.67
N PHE A 17 0.31 -3.78 -12.28
CA PHE A 17 0.95 -4.68 -11.32
C PHE A 17 0.31 -4.63 -9.94
N VAL A 18 -0.31 -3.51 -9.54
CA VAL A 18 -1.11 -3.43 -8.31
C VAL A 18 -2.31 -4.38 -8.38
N ASN A 19 -2.95 -4.50 -9.54
CA ASN A 19 -4.12 -5.36 -9.73
C ASN A 19 -3.75 -6.83 -9.98
N SER A 20 -2.52 -7.11 -10.45
CA SER A 20 -2.07 -8.45 -10.82
C SER A 20 -1.03 -8.98 -9.82
N ALA A 21 0.22 -8.53 -9.93
CA ALA A 21 1.32 -9.02 -9.12
C ALA A 21 1.07 -8.89 -7.60
N ALA A 22 0.43 -7.81 -7.13
CA ALA A 22 0.10 -7.64 -5.72
C ALA A 22 -1.11 -8.47 -5.24
N HIS A 23 -1.78 -9.23 -6.11
CA HIS A 23 -2.76 -10.26 -5.73
C HIS A 23 -2.21 -11.69 -5.87
N MET A 24 -1.12 -11.86 -6.61
CA MET A 24 -0.55 -13.19 -6.87
C MET A 24 0.69 -13.49 -6.01
N PHE A 25 1.55 -12.49 -5.79
CA PHE A 25 2.87 -12.68 -5.20
C PHE A 25 3.08 -11.76 -4.00
N GLY A 26 3.63 -12.32 -2.91
CA GLY A 26 3.88 -11.60 -1.66
C GLY A 26 3.23 -12.25 -0.43
N SER A 27 3.33 -11.57 0.71
CA SER A 27 2.84 -12.03 2.02
C SER A 27 1.44 -11.48 2.36
N LYS A 28 0.73 -12.13 3.27
CA LYS A 28 -0.63 -11.73 3.72
C LYS A 28 -0.70 -11.55 5.26
N PRO A 29 0.01 -10.59 5.85
CA PRO A 29 0.14 -10.48 7.31
C PRO A 29 -1.10 -9.95 8.05
N TYR A 30 -2.04 -9.30 7.37
CA TYR A 30 -3.24 -8.69 7.98
C TYR A 30 -4.51 -9.49 7.72
N ASN A 31 -4.66 -10.03 6.51
CA ASN A 31 -5.81 -10.84 6.14
C ASN A 31 -5.43 -11.95 5.15
N PRO A 32 -5.29 -13.22 5.61
CA PRO A 32 -4.93 -14.32 4.73
C PRO A 32 -6.10 -14.81 3.86
N ARG A 33 -7.34 -14.35 4.12
CA ARG A 33 -8.56 -14.80 3.43
C ARG A 33 -8.83 -14.07 2.11
N ILE A 34 -8.08 -13.01 1.81
CA ILE A 34 -8.19 -12.25 0.57
C ILE A 34 -6.95 -12.50 -0.29
N GLU A 35 -7.03 -12.20 -1.59
CA GLU A 35 -5.89 -12.40 -2.49
C GLU A 35 -4.84 -11.28 -2.46
N ALA A 36 -5.19 -10.08 -2.02
CA ALA A 36 -4.25 -8.97 -1.88
C ALA A 36 -3.06 -9.33 -0.96
N ARG A 37 -1.85 -8.95 -1.38
CA ARG A 37 -0.56 -9.28 -0.77
C ARG A 37 0.32 -8.05 -0.63
N GLU A 38 1.21 -8.07 0.34
CA GLU A 38 2.31 -7.12 0.46
C GLU A 38 3.41 -7.50 -0.54
N ASN A 39 3.74 -6.59 -1.46
CA ASN A 39 4.74 -6.81 -2.50
C ASN A 39 5.67 -5.59 -2.65
N LEU A 40 6.91 -5.72 -2.18
CA LEU A 40 7.89 -4.63 -2.16
C LEU A 40 8.28 -4.12 -3.55
N PHE A 41 8.32 -5.00 -4.56
CA PHE A 41 8.62 -4.59 -5.94
C PHE A 41 7.50 -3.72 -6.50
N VAL A 42 6.24 -4.10 -6.23
CA VAL A 42 5.08 -3.28 -6.61
C VAL A 42 5.07 -1.97 -5.83
N SER A 43 5.39 -1.97 -4.53
CA SER A 43 5.47 -0.72 -3.75
C SER A 43 6.51 0.24 -4.34
N PHE A 44 7.67 -0.25 -4.76
CA PHE A 44 8.68 0.57 -5.42
C PHE A 44 8.20 1.12 -6.78
N GLY A 45 7.65 0.25 -7.64
CA GLY A 45 7.21 0.64 -8.99
C GLY A 45 5.95 1.51 -9.02
N ALA A 46 5.06 1.36 -8.05
CA ALA A 46 3.79 2.08 -7.91
C ALA A 46 3.80 3.07 -6.73
N PHE A 47 4.98 3.52 -6.30
CA PHE A 47 5.17 4.62 -5.34
C PHE A 47 4.54 4.45 -3.94
N GLY A 48 4.28 3.21 -3.50
CA GLY A 48 3.69 2.91 -2.19
C GLY A 48 2.52 1.94 -2.22
N GLU A 49 1.92 1.73 -3.38
CA GLU A 49 0.64 1.00 -3.50
C GLU A 49 0.77 -0.54 -3.46
N GLY A 50 1.98 -1.06 -3.23
CA GLY A 50 2.24 -2.50 -3.11
C GLY A 50 1.98 -3.09 -1.72
N PHE A 51 1.67 -2.27 -0.72
CA PHE A 51 1.22 -2.71 0.61
C PHE A 51 -0.27 -3.12 0.60
N HIS A 52 -0.59 -4.02 -0.33
CA HIS A 52 -1.96 -4.21 -0.78
C HIS A 52 -2.80 -5.06 0.19
N ASN A 53 -2.17 -5.94 1.00
CA ASN A 53 -2.90 -6.67 2.04
C ASN A 53 -3.35 -5.73 3.16
N TYR A 54 -2.51 -4.76 3.55
CA TYR A 54 -2.86 -3.69 4.47
C TYR A 54 -3.97 -2.81 3.91
N HIS A 55 -3.80 -2.33 2.68
CA HIS A 55 -4.77 -1.46 2.03
C HIS A 55 -6.17 -2.08 1.94
N HIS A 56 -6.28 -3.37 1.59
CA HIS A 56 -7.57 -4.06 1.55
C HIS A 56 -8.18 -4.31 2.93
N GLU A 57 -7.37 -4.50 3.97
CA GLU A 57 -7.87 -4.67 5.34
C GLU A 57 -8.31 -3.32 5.96
N PHE A 58 -7.59 -2.25 5.65
CA PHE A 58 -7.84 -0.91 6.18
C PHE A 58 -7.96 0.13 5.05
N PRO A 59 -9.04 0.08 4.24
CA PRO A 59 -9.17 0.92 3.04
C PRO A 59 -9.32 2.42 3.34
N PHE A 60 -9.61 2.77 4.59
CA PHE A 60 -9.76 4.16 5.03
C PHE A 60 -8.44 4.80 5.50
N ASP A 61 -7.34 4.04 5.59
CA ASP A 61 -6.04 4.58 5.98
C ASP A 61 -5.43 5.39 4.83
N TYR A 62 -5.14 6.68 5.06
CA TYR A 62 -4.62 7.58 4.03
C TYR A 62 -3.26 7.14 3.47
N SER A 63 -2.48 6.41 4.27
CA SER A 63 -1.10 6.07 3.94
C SER A 63 -0.97 4.69 3.31
N THR A 64 -2.07 3.94 3.16
CA THR A 64 -2.13 2.63 2.48
C THR A 64 -1.13 1.57 2.98
N SER A 65 -0.40 1.85 4.05
CA SER A 65 0.64 1.01 4.63
C SER A 65 0.76 1.25 6.13
N GLU A 66 1.26 0.25 6.87
CA GLU A 66 1.67 0.45 8.26
C GLU A 66 3.00 1.23 8.35
N MET A 67 3.87 1.11 7.35
CA MET A 67 5.27 1.54 7.44
C MET A 67 5.51 3.04 7.13
N GLY A 68 4.44 3.83 6.98
CA GLY A 68 4.54 5.26 6.71
C GLY A 68 5.34 5.52 5.44
N TRP A 69 6.44 6.28 5.53
CA TRP A 69 7.25 6.72 4.38
C TRP A 69 8.13 5.62 3.76
N ARG A 70 8.27 4.45 4.41
CA ARG A 70 9.13 3.38 3.88
C ARG A 70 8.54 2.81 2.60
N LEU A 71 9.21 3.08 1.47
CA LEU A 71 8.76 2.71 0.12
C LEU A 71 7.37 3.24 -0.24
N ASN A 72 6.92 4.34 0.37
CA ASN A 72 5.65 4.97 0.08
C ASN A 72 5.83 6.47 -0.10
N ILE A 73 6.05 6.86 -1.35
CA ILE A 73 6.27 8.24 -1.77
C ILE A 73 4.95 9.02 -1.70
N THR A 74 3.82 8.35 -1.95
CA THR A 74 2.47 8.96 -1.86
C THR A 74 2.20 9.49 -0.45
N THR A 75 2.48 8.70 0.60
CA THR A 75 2.34 9.12 2.00
C THR A 75 3.22 10.33 2.30
N MET A 76 4.49 10.28 1.89
CA MET A 76 5.41 11.40 2.07
C MET A 76 4.88 12.68 1.39
N PHE A 77 4.38 12.58 0.16
CA PHE A 77 3.79 13.70 -0.55
C PHE A 77 2.58 14.28 0.19
N ILE A 78 1.64 13.44 0.64
CA ILE A 78 0.47 13.87 1.41
C ILE A 78 0.90 14.56 2.71
N ASP A 79 1.91 14.03 3.39
CA ASP A 79 2.42 14.62 4.63
C ASP A 79 3.07 15.98 4.40
N VAL A 80 3.82 16.16 3.32
CA VAL A 80 4.35 17.48 2.92
C VAL A 80 3.21 18.45 2.60
N MET A 81 2.19 18.01 1.88
CA MET A 81 1.00 18.84 1.61
C MET A 81 0.27 19.22 2.90
N ALA A 82 0.21 18.32 3.88
CA ALA A 82 -0.36 18.61 5.19
C ALA A 82 0.47 19.62 5.99
N LEU A 83 1.80 19.54 5.90
CA LEU A 83 2.70 20.51 6.54
C LEU A 83 2.50 21.94 6.01
N ILE A 84 2.21 22.10 4.71
CA ILE A 84 1.92 23.41 4.10
C ILE A 84 0.43 23.78 4.14
N GLY A 85 -0.40 23.03 4.87
CA GLY A 85 -1.83 23.31 5.06
C GLY A 85 -2.72 23.02 3.86
N GLN A 86 -2.22 22.31 2.83
CA GLN A 86 -2.99 21.91 1.65
C GLN A 86 -3.74 20.59 1.82
N ALA A 87 -3.39 19.78 2.82
CA ALA A 87 -4.09 18.56 3.18
C ALA A 87 -4.39 18.52 4.70
N TYR A 88 -5.53 17.95 5.07
CA TYR A 88 -6.02 17.88 6.45
C TYR A 88 -6.84 16.59 6.67
N ASP A 89 -7.23 16.33 7.92
CA ASP A 89 -8.03 15.15 8.33
C ASP A 89 -7.49 13.79 7.80
N ARG A 90 -6.16 13.60 7.86
CA ARG A 90 -5.52 12.35 7.47
C ARG A 90 -5.93 11.22 8.42
N LYS A 91 -6.75 10.30 7.93
CA LYS A 91 -7.23 9.14 8.70
C LYS A 91 -6.18 8.04 8.75
N LYS A 92 -5.68 7.71 9.95
CA LYS A 92 -4.72 6.64 10.18
C LYS A 92 -5.33 5.57 11.09
N VAL A 93 -5.05 4.31 10.79
CA VAL A 93 -5.47 3.19 11.66
C VAL A 93 -4.67 3.24 12.96
N SER A 94 -5.31 2.92 14.08
CA SER A 94 -4.62 2.85 15.37
C SER A 94 -3.70 1.61 15.44
N GLN A 95 -2.50 1.77 16.00
CA GLN A 95 -1.54 0.67 16.11
C GLN A 95 -2.12 -0.52 16.89
N LYS A 96 -2.91 -0.25 17.92
CA LYS A 96 -3.61 -1.29 18.70
C LYS A 96 -4.51 -2.17 17.81
N LEU A 97 -5.26 -1.57 16.88
CA LEU A 97 -6.12 -2.32 15.97
C LEU A 97 -5.30 -3.16 14.98
N ILE A 98 -4.19 -2.62 14.47
CA ILE A 98 -3.26 -3.34 13.59
C ILE A 98 -2.69 -4.57 14.33
N ASP A 99 -2.21 -4.40 15.55
CA ASP A 99 -1.59 -5.45 16.35
C ASP A 99 -2.61 -6.53 16.76
N GLU A 100 -3.83 -6.14 17.12
CA GLU A 100 -4.95 -7.07 17.34
C GLU A 100 -5.26 -7.89 16.08
N ARG A 101 -5.23 -7.24 14.91
CA ARG A 101 -5.51 -7.92 13.65
C ARG A 101 -4.42 -8.93 13.30
N LYS A 102 -3.15 -8.55 13.38
CA LYS A 102 -2.00 -9.45 13.18
C LYS A 102 -2.03 -10.63 14.14
N ARG A 103 -2.32 -10.40 15.43
CA ARG A 103 -2.46 -11.48 16.43
C ARG A 103 -3.53 -12.49 16.04
N LYS A 104 -4.70 -12.02 15.57
CA LYS A 104 -5.79 -12.89 15.08
C LYS A 104 -5.40 -13.71 13.84
N VAL A 105 -4.49 -13.21 13.01
CA VAL A 105 -3.97 -13.95 11.85
C VAL A 105 -3.04 -15.07 12.32
N ILE A 106 -2.09 -14.74 13.19
CA ILE A 106 -1.13 -15.70 13.74
C ILE A 106 -1.85 -16.80 14.52
N SER A 107 -2.82 -16.45 15.37
CA SER A 107 -3.56 -17.41 16.19
C SER A 107 -4.45 -18.37 15.40
N LYS A 108 -4.67 -18.13 14.10
CA LYS A 108 -5.44 -19.00 13.20
C LYS A 108 -4.53 -19.85 12.30
N ALA A 109 -3.23 -19.61 12.33
CA ALA A 109 -2.24 -20.36 11.58
C ALA A 109 -1.67 -21.56 12.37
N PHE A 110 -2.00 -21.65 13.66
CA PHE A 110 -1.73 -22.75 14.59
C PHE A 110 -3.05 -23.27 15.17
#